data_AF-A0A7J2UU27-F1
#
_entry.id   AF-A0A7J2UU27-F1
#
_cell.length_a   1.000
_cell.length_b   1.000
_cell.length_c   1.000
_cell.angle_alpha   90.00
_cell.angle_beta   90.00
_cell.angle_gamma   90.00
#
_symmetry.space_group_name_H-M   'P 1'
#
loop_
_entity.id
_entity.type
_entity.pdbx_description
1 polymer ?
#
loop_
_entity_poly.entity_id
_entity_poly.type
_entity_poly.pdbx_seq_one_letter_code
_entity_poly.pdbx_strand_id
1 'polypeptide(L)'
;MRAKSGHIVFSEKTEYKHLAPVFEEVMLTFLKESKQTVEDPEYLEMLVKLNIEYLERNQKPEGYNRPGKMRLIFPIRTDGCVEMYIMGLGLSVETVRVTELLCSILNTHSLDHDIFWDDMPKKEDLL
;
A
#
# COMPACT_ATOMS: atom_id res chain seq x y z
N MET A 1 6.32 15.72 -11.62
CA MET A 1 5.93 16.06 -10.23
C MET A 1 6.88 15.37 -9.25
N ARG A 2 6.99 15.85 -8.01
CA ARG A 2 7.67 15.16 -6.90
C ARG A 2 6.72 15.15 -5.70
N ALA A 3 6.71 14.06 -4.95
CA ALA A 3 5.94 13.92 -3.72
C ALA A 3 6.74 13.10 -2.71
N LYS A 4 6.49 13.31 -1.43
CA LYS A 4 7.00 12.48 -0.33
C LYS A 4 6.09 11.28 -0.09
N SER A 5 4.79 11.42 -0.32
CA SER A 5 3.83 10.32 -0.22
C SER A 5 2.80 10.32 -1.34
N GLY A 6 2.48 9.12 -1.81
CA GLY A 6 1.24 8.85 -2.53
C GLY A 6 0.23 8.21 -1.58
N HIS A 7 -0.89 8.89 -1.36
CA HIS A 7 -2.00 8.41 -0.56
C HIS A 7 -3.08 7.87 -1.50
N ILE A 8 -3.47 6.62 -1.34
CA ILE A 8 -4.47 5.94 -2.14
C ILE A 8 -5.68 5.67 -1.26
N VAL A 9 -6.81 6.31 -1.58
CA VAL A 9 -8.08 6.14 -0.85
C VAL A 9 -9.01 5.34 -1.73
N PHE A 10 -9.47 4.19 -1.24
CA PHE A 10 -10.37 3.33 -2.01
C PHE A 10 -11.82 3.79 -1.87
N SER A 11 -12.66 3.37 -2.82
CA SER A 11 -14.10 3.63 -2.76
C SER A 11 -14.74 3.15 -1.45
N GLU A 12 -15.86 3.76 -1.04
CA GLU A 12 -16.57 3.42 0.21
C GLU A 12 -17.01 1.96 0.32
N LYS A 13 -17.11 1.25 -0.81
CA LYS A 13 -17.51 -0.17 -0.86
C LYS A 13 -16.32 -1.13 -0.77
N THR A 14 -15.11 -0.60 -0.80
CA THR A 14 -13.89 -1.41 -0.75
C THR A 14 -13.64 -1.86 0.68
N GLU A 15 -13.52 -3.17 0.85
CA GLU A 15 -13.13 -3.82 2.10
C GLU A 15 -11.73 -4.42 1.93
N TYR A 16 -11.02 -4.68 3.04
CA TYR A 16 -9.68 -5.26 2.99
C TYR A 16 -9.64 -6.57 2.18
N LYS A 17 -10.65 -7.43 2.30
CA LYS A 17 -10.71 -8.70 1.55
C LYS A 17 -10.67 -8.53 0.03
N HIS A 18 -11.09 -7.37 -0.50
CA HIS A 18 -11.04 -7.09 -1.93
C HIS A 18 -9.60 -6.88 -2.44
N LEU A 19 -8.66 -6.57 -1.55
CA LEU A 19 -7.24 -6.42 -1.88
C LEU A 19 -6.51 -7.77 -1.95
N ALA A 20 -7.02 -8.83 -1.31
CA ALA A 20 -6.33 -10.12 -1.21
C ALA A 20 -5.89 -10.70 -2.57
N PRO A 21 -6.73 -10.71 -3.63
CA PRO A 21 -6.35 -11.31 -4.93
C PRO A 21 -5.21 -10.61 -5.65
N VAL A 22 -4.94 -9.34 -5.32
CA VAL A 22 -3.94 -8.48 -6.00
C VAL A 22 -2.73 -8.18 -5.11
N PHE A 23 -2.79 -8.52 -3.82
CA PHE A 23 -1.81 -8.05 -2.84
C PHE A 23 -0.39 -8.54 -3.12
N GLU A 24 -0.21 -9.79 -3.55
CA GLU A 24 1.11 -10.32 -3.92
C GLU A 24 1.74 -9.49 -5.05
N GLU A 25 0.99 -9.21 -6.10
CA GLU A 25 1.46 -8.40 -7.23
C GLU A 25 1.83 -6.97 -6.78
N VAL A 26 1.00 -6.35 -5.95
CA VAL A 26 1.26 -5.02 -5.36
C VAL A 26 2.53 -5.04 -4.52
N MET A 27 2.69 -6.04 -3.66
CA MET A 27 3.82 -6.15 -2.74
C MET A 27 5.14 -6.40 -3.48
N LEU A 28 5.16 -7.36 -4.41
CA LEU A 28 6.36 -7.68 -5.18
C LEU A 28 6.75 -6.53 -6.12
N THR A 29 5.77 -5.88 -6.74
CA THR A 29 6.01 -4.67 -7.54
C THR A 29 6.55 -3.54 -6.68
N PHE A 30 5.96 -3.29 -5.52
CA PHE A 30 6.45 -2.28 -4.57
C PHE A 30 7.92 -2.52 -4.20
N LEU A 31 8.29 -3.75 -3.82
CA LEU A 31 9.65 -4.10 -3.41
C LEU A 31 10.65 -3.94 -4.57
N LYS A 32 10.31 -4.45 -5.75
CA LYS A 32 11.13 -4.32 -6.95
C LYS A 32 11.37 -2.86 -7.31
N GLU A 33 10.30 -2.06 -7.34
CA GLU A 33 10.34 -0.70 -7.88
C GLU A 33 10.88 0.33 -6.90
N SER A 34 10.82 0.04 -5.60
CA SER A 34 11.53 0.77 -4.54
C SER A 34 12.98 0.29 -4.34
N LYS A 35 13.41 -0.74 -5.07
CA LYS A 35 14.73 -1.38 -4.94
C LYS A 35 15.00 -1.86 -3.52
N GLN A 36 14.00 -2.46 -2.89
CA GLN A 36 14.04 -3.05 -1.56
C GLN A 36 14.03 -4.57 -1.70
N THR A 37 15.22 -5.16 -1.68
CA THR A 37 15.41 -6.61 -1.79
C THR A 37 15.24 -7.27 -0.42
N VAL A 38 14.47 -8.35 -0.38
CA VAL A 38 14.45 -9.29 0.74
C VAL A 38 15.37 -10.44 0.37
N GLU A 39 16.46 -10.63 1.11
CA GLU A 39 17.50 -11.62 0.77
C GLU A 39 17.04 -13.06 0.97
N ASP A 40 16.18 -13.30 1.95
CA ASP A 40 15.61 -14.61 2.26
C ASP A 40 14.26 -14.79 1.53
N PRO A 41 14.17 -15.67 0.53
CA PRO A 41 12.95 -15.89 -0.23
C PRO A 41 11.85 -16.57 0.60
N GLU A 42 12.19 -17.43 1.56
CA GLU A 42 11.21 -18.08 2.45
C GLU A 42 10.59 -17.04 3.38
N TYR A 43 11.42 -16.11 3.86
CA TYR A 43 10.94 -14.98 4.64
C TYR A 43 10.01 -14.06 3.84
N LEU A 44 10.34 -13.78 2.57
CA LEU A 44 9.49 -12.99 1.68
C LEU A 44 8.14 -13.67 1.45
N GLU A 45 8.14 -14.97 1.13
CA GLU A 45 6.92 -15.76 0.94
C GLU A 45 6.04 -15.72 2.19
N MET A 46 6.61 -15.95 3.37
CA MET A 46 5.89 -15.87 4.63
C MET A 46 5.28 -14.48 4.86
N LEU A 47 6.04 -13.41 4.57
CA LEU A 47 5.58 -12.04 4.74
C LEU A 47 4.40 -11.70 3.82
N VAL A 48 4.47 -12.10 2.55
CA VAL A 48 3.36 -11.96 1.60
C VAL A 48 2.14 -12.75 2.09
N LYS A 49 2.34 -14.03 2.45
CA LYS A 49 1.28 -14.92 2.90
C LYS A 49 0.53 -14.38 4.12
N LEU A 50 1.24 -13.92 5.15
CA LEU A 50 0.63 -13.36 6.35
C LEU A 50 -0.28 -12.17 6.01
N ASN A 51 0.18 -11.24 5.16
CA ASN A 51 -0.64 -10.11 4.75
C ASN A 51 -1.90 -10.55 4.01
N ILE A 52 -1.80 -11.52 3.10
CA ILE A 52 -2.95 -12.08 2.38
C ILE A 52 -3.94 -12.73 3.37
N GLU A 53 -3.46 -13.52 4.34
CA GLU A 53 -4.32 -14.14 5.36
C GLU A 53 -5.11 -13.10 6.18
N TYR A 54 -4.49 -11.96 6.52
CA TYR A 54 -5.21 -10.85 7.16
C TYR A 54 -6.29 -10.29 6.23
N LEU A 55 -5.95 -10.01 4.96
CA LEU A 55 -6.90 -9.48 3.99
C LEU A 55 -8.08 -10.43 3.78
N GLU A 56 -7.84 -11.73 3.62
CA GLU A 56 -8.90 -12.75 3.46
C GLU A 56 -9.87 -12.78 4.64
N ARG A 57 -9.39 -12.47 5.85
CA ARG A 57 -10.22 -12.32 7.07
C ARG A 57 -10.87 -10.95 7.19
N ASN A 58 -10.78 -10.13 6.16
CA ASN A 58 -11.19 -8.74 6.11
C ASN A 58 -10.53 -7.86 7.18
N GLN A 59 -9.25 -8.14 7.45
CA GLN A 59 -8.45 -7.43 8.43
C GLN A 59 -7.34 -6.64 7.75
N LYS A 60 -6.92 -5.57 8.41
CA LYS A 60 -5.84 -4.71 7.95
C LYS A 60 -4.53 -5.51 7.80
N PRO A 61 -3.85 -5.43 6.64
CA PRO A 61 -2.54 -6.04 6.47
C PRO A 61 -1.45 -5.23 7.20
N GLU A 62 -0.26 -5.82 7.38
CA GLU A 62 0.92 -5.11 7.85
C GLU A 62 1.46 -4.15 6.77
N GLY A 63 1.35 -4.54 5.49
CA GLY A 63 2.02 -3.92 4.37
C GLY A 63 3.52 -4.21 4.39
N TYR A 64 4.32 -3.19 4.09
CA TYR A 64 5.77 -3.18 4.25
C TYR A 64 6.19 -1.93 5.03
N ASN A 65 5.82 -1.87 6.30
CA ASN A 65 6.07 -0.73 7.19
C ASN A 65 7.38 -0.90 7.98
N ARG A 66 8.51 -0.94 7.28
CA ARG A 66 9.84 -1.17 7.86
C ARG A 66 10.82 -0.06 7.47
N PRO A 67 11.92 0.16 8.21
CA PRO A 67 12.97 1.06 7.78
C PRO A 67 13.48 0.67 6.38
N GLY A 68 13.57 1.64 5.48
CA GLY A 68 13.86 1.42 4.07
C GLY A 68 13.71 2.70 3.27
N LYS A 69 13.85 2.60 1.94
CA LYS A 69 13.69 3.74 1.03
C LYS A 69 12.25 4.21 0.96
N MET A 70 11.32 3.26 0.96
CA MET A 70 9.89 3.49 0.97
C MET A 70 9.20 2.54 1.94
N ARG A 71 7.99 2.91 2.34
CA ARG A 71 7.08 2.08 3.12
C ARG A 71 5.75 1.95 2.41
N LEU A 72 5.20 0.76 2.45
CA LEU A 72 3.81 0.49 2.10
C LEU A 72 3.02 0.38 3.40
N ILE A 73 2.12 1.32 3.66
CA ILE A 73 1.46 1.48 4.96
C ILE A 73 -0.06 1.40 4.78
N PHE A 74 -0.72 0.64 5.65
CA PHE A 74 -2.18 0.58 5.74
C PHE A 74 -2.61 1.13 7.12
N PRO A 75 -3.14 2.35 7.19
CA PRO A 75 -3.71 2.92 8.41
C PRO A 75 -5.09 2.30 8.69
N ILE A 76 -5.66 2.61 9.86
CA ILE A 76 -7.05 2.28 10.19
C ILE A 76 -7.79 3.59 10.37
N ARG A 77 -8.77 3.85 9.51
CA ARG A 77 -9.66 5.01 9.67
C ARG A 77 -10.79 4.73 10.64
N THR A 78 -11.21 5.75 11.37
CA THR A 78 -12.35 5.67 12.29
C THR A 78 -13.68 5.48 11.56
N ASP A 79 -13.78 5.94 10.31
CA ASP A 79 -14.97 5.80 9.45
C ASP A 79 -15.04 4.47 8.69
N GLY A 80 -14.03 3.60 8.85
CA GLY A 80 -13.95 2.29 8.19
C GLY A 80 -13.50 2.32 6.73
N CYS A 81 -13.18 3.48 6.16
CA CYS A 81 -12.66 3.58 4.80
C CYS A 81 -11.26 2.92 4.70
N VAL A 82 -11.04 2.16 3.63
CA VAL A 82 -9.76 1.49 3.32
C VAL A 82 -8.88 2.47 2.55
N GLU A 83 -7.64 2.62 2.98
CA GLU A 83 -6.64 3.46 2.32
C GLU A 83 -5.23 2.85 2.47
N MET A 84 -4.28 3.29 1.65
CA MET A 84 -2.87 2.92 1.78
C MET A 84 -1.91 4.05 1.38
N TYR A 85 -0.69 4.02 1.90
CA TYR A 85 0.38 4.98 1.55
C TYR A 85 1.58 4.29 0.96
N ILE A 86 2.18 4.98 0.00
CA ILE A 86 3.56 4.80 -0.42
C ILE A 86 4.33 5.97 0.16
N MET A 87 5.09 5.72 1.24
CA MET A 87 5.84 6.76 1.94
C MET A 87 7.31 6.70 1.59
N GLY A 88 7.84 7.72 0.92
CA GLY A 88 9.29 7.90 0.72
C GLY A 88 9.97 8.61 1.90
N LEU A 89 11.30 8.58 1.90
CA LEU A 89 12.13 9.33 2.85
C LEU A 89 12.02 10.86 2.69
N GLY A 90 11.63 11.34 1.51
CA GLY A 90 11.48 12.76 1.18
C GLY A 90 10.85 12.96 -0.19
N LEU A 91 10.75 14.21 -0.64
CA LEU A 91 10.19 14.58 -1.93
C LEU A 91 10.96 13.90 -3.08
N SER A 92 10.32 13.01 -3.83
CA SER A 92 10.96 12.27 -4.92
C SER A 92 10.03 12.04 -6.11
N VAL A 93 10.61 11.85 -7.30
CA VAL A 93 9.88 11.38 -8.48
C VAL A 93 9.61 9.87 -8.36
N GLU A 94 10.48 9.16 -7.65
CA GLU A 94 10.36 7.70 -7.46
C GLU A 94 9.08 7.34 -6.70
N THR A 95 8.73 8.09 -5.64
CA THR A 95 7.49 7.88 -4.88
C THR A 95 6.27 8.03 -5.78
N VAL A 96 6.25 9.07 -6.63
CA VAL A 96 5.16 9.29 -7.59
C VAL A 96 5.05 8.12 -8.55
N ARG A 97 6.17 7.74 -9.18
CA ARG A 97 6.23 6.63 -10.14
C ARG A 97 5.78 5.28 -9.55
N VAL A 98 6.25 4.96 -8.34
CA VAL A 98 5.85 3.72 -7.65
C VAL A 98 4.35 3.75 -7.33
N THR A 99 3.84 4.86 -6.80
CA THR A 99 2.41 5.01 -6.50
C THR A 99 1.56 4.82 -7.76
N GLU A 100 1.86 5.54 -8.85
CA GLU A 100 1.11 5.45 -10.10
C GLU A 100 1.12 4.03 -10.70
N LEU A 101 2.25 3.32 -10.60
CA LEU A 101 2.34 1.94 -11.06
C LEU A 101 1.45 1.00 -10.23
N LEU A 102 1.46 1.14 -8.90
CA LEU A 102 0.58 0.35 -8.03
C LEU A 102 -0.89 0.67 -8.33
N CYS A 103 -1.24 1.93 -8.56
CA CYS A 103 -2.58 2.34 -9.00
C CYS A 103 -2.99 1.68 -10.33
N SER A 104 -2.08 1.57 -11.29
CA SER A 104 -2.35 0.85 -12.55
C SER A 104 -2.66 -0.63 -12.33
N ILE A 105 -1.98 -1.28 -11.39
CA ILE A 105 -2.27 -2.67 -10.99
C ILE A 105 -3.66 -2.73 -10.35
N LEU A 106 -3.95 -1.88 -9.36
CA LEU A 106 -5.26 -1.83 -8.69
C LEU A 106 -6.41 -1.62 -9.68
N ASN A 107 -6.24 -0.73 -10.66
CA ASN A 107 -7.24 -0.48 -11.71
C ASN A 107 -7.49 -1.70 -12.60
N THR A 108 -6.45 -2.50 -12.89
CA THR A 108 -6.58 -3.74 -13.68
C THR A 108 -7.43 -4.78 -12.94
N HIS A 109 -7.44 -4.72 -11.61
CA HIS A 109 -8.26 -5.54 -10.73
C HIS A 109 -9.58 -4.87 -10.32
N SER A 110 -9.99 -3.78 -11.00
CA SER A 110 -11.26 -3.06 -10.76
C SER A 110 -11.43 -2.54 -9.33
N LEU A 111 -10.33 -2.16 -8.68
CA LEU A 111 -10.35 -1.52 -7.37
C LEU A 111 -10.34 0.00 -7.54
N ASP A 112 -11.53 0.61 -7.54
CA ASP A 112 -11.70 2.06 -7.66
C ASP A 112 -11.04 2.81 -6.48
N HIS A 113 -10.24 3.83 -6.81
CA HIS A 113 -9.50 4.63 -5.83
C HIS A 113 -9.14 6.01 -6.38
N ASP A 114 -8.87 6.93 -5.45
CA ASP A 114 -8.29 8.26 -5.72
C ASP A 114 -6.86 8.34 -5.19
N ILE A 115 -6.06 9.24 -5.78
CA ILE A 115 -4.68 9.50 -5.35
C ILE A 115 -4.57 10.93 -4.84
N PHE A 116 -4.04 11.07 -3.63
CA PHE A 116 -3.69 12.34 -3.01
C PHE A 116 -2.18 12.40 -2.75
N TRP A 117 -1.56 13.53 -3.08
CA TRP A 117 -0.10 13.71 -2.96
C TRP A 117 0.23 14.56 -1.75
N ASP A 118 1.13 14.06 -0.89
CA ASP A 118 1.55 14.75 0.34
C ASP A 118 0.38 15.14 1.28
N ASP A 119 -0.76 14.47 1.14
CA ASP A 119 -1.98 14.69 1.90
C ASP A 119 -2.37 13.40 2.60
N MET A 120 -1.96 13.30 3.87
CA MET A 120 -2.26 12.17 4.74
C MET A 120 -3.39 12.55 5.70
N PRO A 121 -4.24 11.59 6.11
CA PRO A 121 -5.25 11.80 7.12
C PRO A 121 -4.61 12.31 8.39
N LYS A 122 -5.37 13.14 9.10
CA LYS A 122 -4.92 13.69 10.37
C LYS A 122 -5.01 12.60 11.41
N LYS A 123 -4.27 12.77 12.50
CA LYS A 123 -4.28 11.83 13.63
C LYS A 123 -5.68 11.59 14.20
N GLU A 124 -6.57 12.58 14.12
CA GLU A 124 -7.97 12.50 14.56
C GLU A 124 -8.85 11.60 13.68
N ASP A 125 -8.43 11.33 12.44
CA ASP A 125 -9.14 10.46 11.50
C ASP A 125 -8.75 8.98 11.65
N LEU A 126 -7.73 8.69 12.47
CA LEU A 126 -7.11 7.37 12.62
C LEU A 126 -7.40 6.75 14.00
N LEU A 127 -7.55 5.42 14.04
CA LEU A 127 -7.68 4.62 15.27
C LEU A 127 -6.33 4.38 15.99
#